data_AF-A0A159ZUS0-F1
#
_entry.id   AF-A0A159ZUS0-F1
#
_cell.length_a   1.000
_cell.length_b   1.000
_cell.length_c   1.000
_cell.angle_alpha   90.00
_cell.angle_beta   90.00
_cell.angle_gamma   90.00
#
_symmetry.space_group_name_H-M   'P 1'
#
loop_
_entity.id
_entity.type
_entity.pdbx_description
1 polymer ?
#
loop_
_entity_poly.entity_id
_entity_poly.type
_entity_poly.pdbx_seq_one_letter_code
_entity_poly.pdbx_strand_id
1 'polypeptide(L)'
;MKNAPATQLSSLSQPKSAAQLADVGNTAAAFFAAWKKGVALAGFTYFGDGSKAGFNKANCRWDLRPIMRLIDKNFEVLSSQERILIAAMVSFHDTQKGCELLKQAGVKGLADLGLLDPLQRGIIASLILHYHGW
;
A
#
# COMPACT_ATOMS: atom_id res chain seq x y z
N MET A 1 20.98 -41.54 -6.94
CA MET A 1 21.27 -40.12 -6.68
C MET A 1 20.75 -39.31 -7.85
N LYS A 2 19.64 -38.58 -7.69
CA LYS A 2 19.05 -37.74 -8.76
C LYS A 2 19.30 -36.28 -8.38
N ASN A 3 20.13 -35.59 -9.17
CA ASN A 3 20.43 -34.18 -9.02
C ASN A 3 19.28 -33.36 -9.62
N ALA A 4 18.73 -32.41 -8.85
CA ALA A 4 17.74 -31.43 -9.31
C ALA A 4 18.45 -30.16 -9.85
N PRO A 5 17.91 -29.46 -10.86
CA PRO A 5 18.62 -28.39 -11.55
C PRO A 5 18.47 -27.04 -10.82
N ALA A 6 19.60 -26.42 -10.49
CA ALA A 6 19.70 -25.10 -9.87
C ALA A 6 19.42 -23.91 -10.83
N THR A 7 18.77 -24.14 -11.97
CA THR A 7 18.77 -23.21 -13.12
C THR A 7 17.57 -22.25 -13.16
N GLN A 8 16.61 -22.33 -12.22
CA GLN A 8 15.35 -21.58 -12.31
C GLN A 8 15.36 -20.20 -11.61
N LEU A 9 16.35 -19.87 -10.78
CA LEU A 9 16.39 -18.61 -10.02
C LEU A 9 17.10 -17.45 -10.76
N SER A 10 17.89 -17.75 -11.79
CA SER A 10 18.75 -16.79 -12.49
C SER A 10 17.97 -15.80 -13.39
N SER A 11 16.72 -16.12 -13.75
CA SER A 11 15.86 -15.29 -14.61
C SER A 11 15.21 -14.11 -13.87
N LEU A 12 15.23 -14.10 -12.53
CA LEU A 12 14.61 -13.03 -11.72
C LEU A 12 15.47 -11.77 -11.57
N SER A 13 16.71 -11.78 -12.08
CA SER A 13 17.70 -10.71 -11.86
C SER A 13 18.09 -9.94 -13.14
N GLN A 14 17.27 -9.96 -14.20
CA GLN A 14 17.60 -9.18 -15.40
C GLN A 14 17.44 -7.66 -15.15
N PRO A 15 18.41 -6.83 -15.59
CA PRO A 15 18.31 -5.37 -15.44
C PRO A 15 17.15 -4.82 -16.27
N LYS A 16 16.37 -3.93 -15.65
CA LYS A 16 15.18 -3.31 -16.28
C LYS A 16 15.56 -2.54 -17.54
N SER A 17 14.84 -2.80 -18.64
CA SER A 17 15.12 -2.17 -19.94
C SER A 17 14.70 -0.70 -20.00
N ALA A 18 15.17 0.04 -21.00
CA ALA A 18 14.80 1.45 -21.23
C ALA A 18 13.28 1.68 -21.39
N ALA A 19 12.52 0.67 -21.83
CA ALA A 19 11.06 0.72 -21.89
C ALA A 19 10.40 0.70 -20.50
N GLN A 20 11.01 0.00 -19.53
CA GLN A 20 10.59 -0.01 -18.13
C GLN A 20 10.90 1.30 -17.40
N LEU A 21 11.86 2.10 -17.89
CA LEU A 21 12.18 3.43 -17.34
C LEU A 21 11.18 4.50 -17.82
N ALA A 22 10.66 4.40 -19.04
CA ALA A 22 9.59 5.27 -19.55
C ALA A 22 8.24 5.00 -18.85
N ASP A 23 7.98 3.75 -18.44
CA ASP A 23 6.81 3.34 -17.66
C ASP A 23 6.80 3.92 -16.21
N VAL A 24 7.94 4.41 -15.70
CA VAL A 24 8.03 4.99 -14.34
C VAL A 24 7.19 6.27 -14.20
N GLY A 25 7.10 7.08 -15.26
CA GLY A 25 6.25 8.29 -15.27
C GLY A 25 4.76 7.97 -15.18
N ASN A 26 4.33 6.86 -15.78
CA ASN A 26 2.98 6.31 -15.65
C ASN A 26 2.78 5.67 -14.26
N THR A 27 3.80 4.99 -13.75
CA THR A 27 3.79 4.30 -12.46
C THR A 27 3.61 5.24 -11.27
N ALA A 28 4.32 6.38 -11.22
CA ALA A 28 4.19 7.32 -10.12
C ALA A 28 2.79 7.97 -10.04
N ALA A 29 2.24 8.37 -11.19
CA ALA A 29 0.90 8.91 -11.30
C ALA A 29 -0.17 7.86 -10.95
N ALA A 30 -0.03 6.63 -11.45
CA ALA A 30 -0.95 5.52 -11.16
C ALA A 30 -0.92 5.13 -9.68
N PHE A 31 0.26 5.07 -9.07
CA PHE A 31 0.40 4.85 -7.63
C PHE A 31 -0.28 5.95 -6.84
N PHE A 32 -0.04 7.23 -7.17
CA PHE A 32 -0.69 8.33 -6.45
C PHE A 32 -2.21 8.31 -6.63
N ALA A 33 -2.71 8.01 -7.82
CA ALA A 33 -4.15 7.86 -8.07
C ALA A 33 -4.76 6.74 -7.21
N ALA A 34 -4.09 5.58 -7.11
CA ALA A 34 -4.51 4.49 -6.24
C ALA A 34 -4.41 4.88 -4.75
N TRP A 35 -3.32 5.56 -4.35
CA TRP A 35 -3.11 6.03 -2.99
C TRP A 35 -4.20 7.01 -2.54
N LYS A 36 -4.50 8.02 -3.37
CA LYS A 36 -5.55 9.02 -3.10
C LYS A 36 -6.93 8.38 -2.98
N LYS A 37 -7.23 7.35 -3.79
CA LYS A 37 -8.46 6.54 -3.65
C LYS A 37 -8.47 5.76 -2.33
N GLY A 38 -7.36 5.12 -1.97
CA GLY A 38 -7.20 4.44 -0.68
C GLY A 38 -7.45 5.37 0.50
N VAL A 39 -6.87 6.57 0.48
CA VAL A 39 -7.05 7.58 1.53
C VAL A 39 -8.51 8.04 1.62
N ALA A 40 -9.20 8.17 0.49
CA ALA A 40 -10.62 8.52 0.48
C ALA A 40 -11.49 7.46 1.20
N LEU A 41 -11.18 6.17 1.02
CA LEU A 41 -11.90 5.06 1.67
C LEU A 41 -11.50 4.86 3.13
N ALA A 42 -10.21 4.99 3.43
CA ALA A 42 -9.68 4.85 4.78
C ALA A 42 -10.06 6.04 5.69
N GLY A 43 -10.38 7.19 5.09
CA GLY A 43 -10.68 8.44 5.77
C GLY A 43 -9.47 9.37 5.80
N PHE A 44 -9.64 10.56 5.23
CA PHE A 44 -8.59 11.59 5.16
C PHE A 44 -8.08 12.03 6.54
N THR A 45 -8.83 11.80 7.61
CA THR A 45 -8.41 12.10 8.99
C THR A 45 -7.14 11.36 9.42
N TYR A 46 -6.81 10.25 8.77
CA TYR A 46 -5.61 9.45 9.06
C TYR A 46 -4.42 9.78 8.15
N PHE A 47 -4.54 10.75 7.23
CA PHE A 47 -3.52 11.04 6.22
C PHE A 47 -3.33 12.54 5.99
N GLY A 48 -2.14 12.92 5.53
CA GLY A 48 -1.79 14.31 5.24
C GLY A 48 -1.86 15.21 6.48
N ASP A 49 -2.66 16.26 6.40
CA ASP A 49 -2.96 17.17 7.51
C ASP A 49 -4.24 16.78 8.29
N GLY A 50 -4.88 15.66 7.92
CA GLY A 50 -6.11 15.17 8.54
C GLY A 50 -7.37 15.90 8.07
N SER A 51 -7.27 16.82 7.11
CA SER A 51 -8.37 17.66 6.66
C SER A 51 -8.87 17.29 5.27
N LYS A 52 -10.17 17.50 5.03
CA LYS A 52 -10.77 17.35 3.68
C LYS A 52 -10.16 18.34 2.68
N ALA A 53 -9.78 19.53 3.14
CA ALA A 53 -9.16 20.56 2.30
C ALA A 53 -7.77 20.13 1.82
N GLY A 54 -6.93 19.61 2.73
CA GLY A 54 -5.63 19.02 2.42
C GLY A 54 -5.76 17.84 1.46
N PHE A 55 -6.71 16.93 1.72
CA PHE A 55 -7.01 15.82 0.82
C PHE A 55 -7.33 16.27 -0.61
N ASN A 56 -8.20 17.27 -0.77
CA ASN A 56 -8.58 17.77 -2.08
C ASN A 56 -7.39 18.40 -2.82
N LYS A 57 -6.56 19.17 -2.09
CA LYS A 57 -5.38 19.88 -2.64
C LYS A 57 -4.15 19.00 -2.88
N ALA A 58 -4.13 17.78 -2.33
CA ALA A 58 -3.00 16.86 -2.48
C ALA A 58 -2.71 16.56 -3.96
N ASN A 59 -1.44 16.72 -4.35
CA ASN A 59 -0.92 16.54 -5.71
C ASN A 59 0.09 15.39 -5.81
N CYS A 60 0.56 14.86 -4.68
CA CYS A 60 1.42 13.68 -4.64
C CYS A 60 1.22 12.86 -3.36
N ARG A 61 1.81 11.65 -3.31
CA ARG A 61 1.70 10.74 -2.16
C ARG A 61 2.23 11.36 -0.86
N TRP A 62 3.19 12.28 -0.96
CA TRP A 62 3.79 12.96 0.19
C TRP A 62 2.82 13.90 0.91
N ASP A 63 1.84 14.45 0.19
CA ASP A 63 0.79 15.29 0.77
C ASP A 63 -0.21 14.47 1.59
N LEU A 64 -0.23 13.15 1.37
CA LEU A 64 -1.13 12.18 2.00
C LEU A 64 -0.35 11.10 2.76
N ARG A 65 0.76 11.47 3.42
CA ARG A 65 1.47 10.56 4.33
C ARG A 65 0.53 10.13 5.47
N PRO A 66 0.59 8.88 5.96
CA PRO A 66 -0.24 8.49 7.09
C PRO A 66 0.19 9.20 8.38
N ILE A 67 -0.78 9.59 9.21
CA ILE A 67 -0.58 10.30 10.47
C ILE A 67 -0.50 9.26 11.59
N MET A 68 0.69 8.70 11.84
CA MET A 68 0.88 7.55 12.75
C MET A 68 0.25 7.78 14.13
N ARG A 69 0.41 8.96 14.71
CA ARG A 69 -0.20 9.31 16.00
C ARG A 69 -1.72 9.16 16.01
N LEU A 70 -2.40 9.51 14.92
CA LEU A 70 -3.86 9.38 14.82
C LEU A 70 -4.28 7.95 14.50
N ILE A 71 -3.49 7.23 13.70
CA ILE A 71 -3.73 5.82 13.41
C ILE A 71 -3.61 5.04 14.72
N ASP A 72 -2.48 5.12 15.43
CA ASP A 72 -2.23 4.39 16.68
C ASP A 72 -3.29 4.68 17.74
N LYS A 73 -3.69 5.95 17.91
CA LYS A 73 -4.70 6.35 18.89
C LYS A 73 -6.08 5.73 18.62
N ASN A 74 -6.45 5.56 17.35
CA ASN A 74 -7.82 5.18 16.97
C ASN A 74 -7.91 3.76 16.40
N PHE A 75 -6.80 3.06 16.22
CA PHE A 75 -6.77 1.79 15.49
C PHE A 75 -7.73 0.75 16.09
N GLU A 76 -7.83 0.70 17.42
CA GLU A 76 -8.66 -0.26 18.14
C GLU A 76 -10.16 0.04 18.12
N VAL A 77 -10.59 1.22 17.66
CA VAL A 77 -12.02 1.55 17.51
C VAL A 77 -12.49 1.44 16.06
N LEU A 78 -11.57 1.26 15.11
CA LEU A 78 -11.87 0.98 13.71
C LEU A 78 -12.47 -0.42 13.54
N SER A 79 -13.30 -0.57 12.51
CA SER A 79 -13.78 -1.88 12.07
C SER A 79 -12.62 -2.75 11.55
N SER A 80 -12.84 -4.07 11.50
CA SER A 80 -11.80 -5.00 11.02
C SER A 80 -11.33 -4.68 9.60
N GLN A 81 -12.25 -4.32 8.69
CA GLN A 81 -11.89 -3.99 7.30
C GLN A 81 -11.09 -2.68 7.22
N GLU A 82 -11.47 -1.64 7.97
CA GLU A 82 -10.73 -0.37 8.03
C GLU A 82 -9.32 -0.58 8.57
N ARG A 83 -9.15 -1.41 9.61
CA ARG A 83 -7.83 -1.75 10.16
C ARG A 83 -6.95 -2.42 9.12
N ILE A 84 -7.47 -3.42 8.40
CA ILE A 84 -6.71 -4.12 7.36
C ILE A 84 -6.33 -3.16 6.23
N LEU A 85 -7.27 -2.33 5.76
CA LEU A 85 -7.00 -1.35 4.71
C LEU A 85 -5.92 -0.35 5.13
N ILE A 86 -6.07 0.28 6.29
CA ILE A 86 -5.09 1.26 6.79
C ILE A 86 -3.74 0.60 7.02
N ALA A 87 -3.69 -0.58 7.63
CA ALA A 87 -2.44 -1.30 7.87
C ALA A 87 -1.72 -1.68 6.56
N ALA A 88 -2.48 -2.15 5.56
CA ALA A 88 -1.95 -2.44 4.23
C ALA A 88 -1.42 -1.18 3.55
N MET A 89 -2.13 -0.05 3.63
CA MET A 89 -1.65 1.23 3.11
C MET A 89 -0.39 1.71 3.82
N VAL A 90 -0.35 1.67 5.16
CA VAL A 90 0.83 2.05 5.95
C VAL A 90 2.05 1.22 5.55
N SER A 91 1.88 -0.05 5.17
CA SER A 91 2.98 -0.94 4.77
C SER A 91 3.77 -0.44 3.55
N PHE A 92 3.15 0.36 2.68
CA PHE A 92 3.85 1.02 1.55
C PHE A 92 4.66 2.25 1.97
N HIS A 93 4.31 2.90 3.09
CA HIS A 93 5.04 4.05 3.64
C HIS A 93 6.11 3.62 4.64
N ASP A 94 5.75 2.72 5.55
CA ASP A 94 6.57 2.18 6.62
C ASP A 94 6.28 0.69 6.75
N THR A 95 7.17 -0.13 6.19
CA THR A 95 7.01 -1.59 6.14
C THR A 95 6.95 -2.20 7.54
N GLN A 96 7.75 -1.72 8.48
CA GLN A 96 7.77 -2.28 9.84
C GLN A 96 6.45 -1.96 10.55
N LYS A 97 6.06 -0.69 10.56
CA LYS A 97 4.82 -0.27 11.23
C LYS A 97 3.59 -0.88 10.58
N GLY A 98 3.56 -0.97 9.25
CA GLY A 98 2.49 -1.61 8.52
C GLY A 98 2.34 -3.09 8.87
N CYS A 99 3.46 -3.82 9.00
CA CYS A 99 3.44 -5.21 9.46
C CYS A 99 2.90 -5.36 10.90
N GLU A 100 3.26 -4.45 11.81
CA GLU A 100 2.73 -4.45 13.18
C GLU A 100 1.21 -4.25 13.19
N LEU A 101 0.72 -3.27 12.43
CA LEU A 101 -0.72 -2.98 12.32
C LEU A 101 -1.48 -4.12 11.66
N LEU A 102 -0.91 -4.79 10.64
CA LEU A 102 -1.53 -5.95 10.00
C LEU A 102 -1.70 -7.10 10.99
N LYS A 103 -0.67 -7.38 11.81
CA LYS A 103 -0.75 -8.38 12.88
C LYS A 103 -1.82 -8.00 13.91
N GLN A 104 -1.87 -6.73 14.32
CA GLN A 104 -2.88 -6.22 15.26
C GLN A 104 -4.30 -6.29 14.67
N ALA A 105 -4.44 -6.20 13.33
CA ALA A 105 -5.69 -6.40 12.61
C ALA A 105 -6.06 -7.89 12.43
N GLY A 106 -5.22 -8.82 12.90
CA GLY A 106 -5.46 -10.27 12.78
C GLY A 106 -5.05 -10.89 11.45
N VAL A 107 -4.33 -10.16 10.59
CA VAL A 107 -3.80 -10.67 9.32
C VAL A 107 -2.64 -11.63 9.61
N LYS A 108 -2.77 -12.86 9.13
CA LYS A 108 -1.78 -13.93 9.24
C LYS A 108 -0.99 -14.13 7.95
N GLY A 109 -1.59 -13.77 6.81
CA GLY A 109 -0.94 -13.84 5.50
C GLY A 109 -1.71 -13.12 4.40
N LEU A 110 -1.17 -13.15 3.17
CA LEU A 110 -1.73 -12.43 2.03
C LEU A 110 -3.17 -12.82 1.69
N ALA A 111 -3.57 -14.07 1.95
CA ALA A 111 -4.95 -14.53 1.72
C ALA A 111 -5.98 -13.77 2.56
N ASP A 112 -5.60 -13.26 3.73
CA ASP A 112 -6.50 -12.49 4.60
C ASP A 112 -6.79 -11.08 4.05
N LEU A 113 -6.00 -10.59 3.09
CA LEU A 113 -6.39 -9.39 2.32
C LEU A 113 -7.64 -9.65 1.47
N GLY A 114 -8.02 -10.92 1.28
CA GLY A 114 -9.31 -11.33 0.72
C GLY A 114 -10.53 -10.89 1.54
N LEU A 115 -10.34 -10.53 2.81
CA LEU A 115 -11.39 -10.00 3.70
C LEU A 115 -11.80 -8.55 3.36
N LEU A 116 -10.97 -7.85 2.59
CA LEU A 116 -11.30 -6.53 2.04
C LEU A 116 -12.34 -6.67 0.92
N ASP A 117 -13.19 -5.67 0.77
CA ASP A 117 -14.14 -5.63 -0.34
C ASP A 117 -13.43 -5.56 -1.72
N PRO A 118 -14.12 -5.83 -2.85
CA PRO A 118 -13.50 -5.80 -4.17
C PRO A 118 -12.83 -4.45 -4.54
N LEU A 119 -13.39 -3.33 -4.10
CA LEU A 119 -12.86 -1.99 -4.38
C LEU A 119 -11.55 -1.77 -3.62
N GLN A 120 -11.52 -2.09 -2.33
CA GLN A 120 -10.34 -2.02 -1.48
C GLN A 120 -9.22 -2.94 -1.99
N ARG A 121 -9.54 -4.18 -2.38
CA ARG A 121 -8.58 -5.11 -2.99
C ARG A 121 -8.00 -4.57 -4.29
N GLY A 122 -8.83 -3.96 -5.14
CA GLY A 122 -8.37 -3.32 -6.37
C GLY A 122 -7.38 -2.19 -6.11
N ILE A 123 -7.59 -1.41 -5.05
CA ILE A 123 -6.66 -0.35 -4.62
C ILE A 123 -5.33 -0.95 -4.16
N ILE A 124 -5.35 -1.93 -3.25
CA ILE A 124 -4.11 -2.57 -2.77
C ILE A 124 -3.34 -3.22 -3.93
N ALA A 125 -4.04 -3.92 -4.83
CA ALA A 125 -3.42 -4.51 -6.02
C ALA A 125 -2.78 -3.44 -6.93
N SER A 126 -3.45 -2.30 -7.12
CA SER A 126 -2.89 -1.18 -7.89
C SER A 126 -1.67 -0.57 -7.21
N LEU A 127 -1.68 -0.44 -5.89
CA LEU A 127 -0.53 0.04 -5.12
C LEU A 127 0.67 -0.90 -5.25
N ILE A 128 0.46 -2.22 -5.20
CA ILE A 128 1.51 -3.23 -5.44
C ILE A 128 2.05 -3.10 -6.86
N LEU A 129 1.16 -3.08 -7.85
CA LEU A 129 1.53 -3.03 -9.27
C LEU A 129 2.37 -1.80 -9.61
N HIS A 130 2.03 -0.66 -9.01
CA HIS A 130 2.68 0.62 -9.28
C HIS A 130 3.67 1.05 -8.20
N TYR A 131 4.09 0.13 -7.32
CA TYR A 131 5.04 0.47 -6.27
C TYR A 131 6.41 0.83 -6.86
N HIS A 132 6.89 2.02 -6.52
CA HIS A 132 8.15 2.58 -7.02
C HIS A 132 8.96 3.22 -5.88
N GLY A 133 8.72 2.74 -4.65
CA GLY A 133 9.25 3.34 -3.43
C GLY A 133 8.34 4.40 -2.84
N TRP A 134 8.39 4.52 -1.52
CA TRP A 134 7.79 5.65 -0.82
C TRP A 134 8.62 6.91 -1.01
#